data_AF-A0A842NJN0-F1
#
_entry.id   AF-A0A842NJN0-F1
#
_cell.length_a   1.000
_cell.length_b   1.000
_cell.length_c   1.000
_cell.angle_alpha   90.00
_cell.angle_beta   90.00
_cell.angle_gamma   90.00
#
_symmetry.space_group_name_H-M   'P 1'
#
loop_
_entity.id
_entity.type
_entity.pdbx_description
1 polymer ?
#
loop_
_entity_poly.entity_id
_entity_poly.type
_entity_poly.pdbx_seq_one_letter_code
_entity_poly.pdbx_strand_id
1 'polypeptide(L)'
;MKRLILLLIYPLLFIGCSQSTKKYHEKHYQTLLCDELGGEMEYVLKDRTRVDCLTDEFAIEVDFARKWAEGVGQSLYYAHMTGRKPAIGFIMDMQKDQRYLKRLNILAKEYEVKIFIIEKIKKD
;
A
#
# COMPACT_ATOMS: atom_id res chain seq x y z
N MET A 1 -43.26 17.69 55.82
CA MET A 1 -42.69 18.44 54.68
C MET A 1 -41.17 18.47 54.79
N LYS A 2 -40.46 17.48 54.21
CA LYS A 2 -39.01 17.56 54.01
C LYS A 2 -38.77 17.18 52.55
N ARG A 3 -38.24 18.14 51.80
CA ARG A 3 -38.08 18.07 50.35
C ARG A 3 -37.05 17.00 50.01
N LEU A 4 -37.48 16.00 49.25
CA LEU A 4 -36.64 14.99 48.63
C LEU A 4 -35.79 15.72 47.57
N ILE A 5 -34.51 15.99 47.86
CA ILE A 5 -33.59 16.54 46.86
C ILE A 5 -33.18 15.37 45.97
N LEU A 6 -33.91 15.19 44.86
CA LEU A 6 -33.52 14.30 43.78
C LEU A 6 -32.30 14.93 43.09
N LEU A 7 -31.09 14.52 43.48
CA LEU A 7 -29.88 14.80 42.71
C LEU A 7 -29.92 13.94 41.44
N LEU A 8 -30.61 14.44 40.41
CA LEU A 8 -30.48 13.97 39.04
C LEU A 8 -29.06 14.30 38.57
N ILE A 9 -28.13 13.39 38.83
CA ILE A 9 -26.81 13.38 38.19
C ILE A 9 -27.06 13.04 36.73
N TYR A 10 -27.23 14.06 35.90
CA TYR A 10 -27.23 13.92 34.45
C TYR A 10 -25.81 13.51 34.05
N PRO A 11 -25.56 12.27 33.57
CA PRO A 11 -24.24 11.97 33.07
C PRO A 11 -24.07 12.80 31.79
N LEU A 12 -23.19 13.80 31.84
CA LEU A 12 -22.66 14.42 30.62
C LEU A 12 -22.03 13.29 29.81
N LEU A 13 -22.77 12.77 28.83
CA LEU A 13 -22.24 11.95 27.77
C LEU A 13 -21.26 12.82 26.98
N PHE A 14 -19.99 12.80 27.40
CA PHE A 14 -18.88 13.24 26.56
C PHE A 14 -18.84 12.30 25.37
N ILE A 15 -19.56 12.68 24.31
CA ILE A 15 -19.36 12.11 22.97
C ILE A 15 -17.99 12.62 22.52
N GLY A 16 -16.95 11.91 22.92
CA GLY A 16 -15.63 12.09 22.35
C GLY A 16 -15.73 11.78 20.87
N CYS A 17 -15.69 12.81 20.03
CA CYS A 17 -15.58 12.66 18.60
C CYS A 17 -14.18 12.09 18.34
N SER A 18 -14.04 10.77 18.33
CA SER A 18 -12.80 10.12 17.94
C SER A 18 -12.63 10.41 16.45
N GLN A 19 -11.76 11.36 16.11
CA GLN A 19 -11.33 11.55 14.73
C GLN A 19 -10.57 10.28 14.32
N SER A 20 -11.30 9.34 13.71
CA SER A 20 -10.71 8.16 13.09
C SER A 20 -9.86 8.65 11.93
N THR A 21 -8.55 8.59 12.14
CA THR A 21 -7.62 9.04 11.15
C THR A 21 -7.52 7.99 10.06
N LYS A 22 -7.92 8.34 8.84
CA LYS A 22 -7.99 7.41 7.71
C LYS A 22 -6.59 6.84 7.41
N LYS A 23 -6.40 5.55 7.68
CA LYS A 23 -5.18 4.82 7.31
C LYS A 23 -5.42 4.11 6.00
N TYR A 24 -4.67 4.47 4.97
CA TYR A 24 -4.72 3.76 3.69
C TYR A 24 -3.90 2.47 3.77
N HIS A 25 -4.54 1.37 3.40
CA HIS A 25 -3.91 0.06 3.26
C HIS A 25 -3.27 -0.09 1.88
N GLU A 26 -2.40 -1.07 1.73
CA GLU A 26 -1.72 -1.42 0.47
C GLU A 26 -2.69 -1.53 -0.72
N LYS A 27 -3.82 -2.22 -0.51
CA LYS A 27 -4.90 -2.37 -1.50
C LYS A 27 -5.40 -1.06 -2.11
N HIS A 28 -5.38 0.03 -1.34
CA HIS A 28 -5.74 1.34 -1.89
C HIS A 28 -4.77 1.79 -2.97
N TYR A 29 -3.47 1.65 -2.72
CA TYR A 29 -2.42 2.06 -3.65
C TYR A 29 -2.27 1.08 -4.82
N GLN A 30 -2.47 -0.22 -4.58
CA GLN A 30 -2.60 -1.24 -5.64
C GLN A 30 -3.67 -0.81 -6.65
N THR A 31 -4.88 -0.52 -6.16
CA THR A 31 -6.02 -0.11 -6.98
C THR A 31 -5.69 1.16 -7.76
N LEU A 32 -5.17 2.20 -7.08
CA LEU A 32 -4.80 3.46 -7.72
C LEU A 32 -3.82 3.28 -8.89
N LEU A 33 -2.72 2.56 -8.67
CA LEU A 33 -1.71 2.35 -9.70
C LEU A 33 -2.26 1.47 -10.84
N CYS A 34 -3.00 0.42 -10.51
CA CYS A 34 -3.47 -0.51 -11.53
C CYS A 34 -4.55 0.10 -12.42
N ASP A 35 -5.47 0.88 -11.84
CA ASP A 35 -6.45 1.64 -12.59
C ASP A 35 -5.78 2.67 -13.51
N GLU A 36 -4.74 3.37 -13.03
CA GLU A 36 -3.97 4.33 -13.83
C GLU A 36 -3.29 3.65 -15.04
N LEU A 37 -2.80 2.43 -14.86
CA LEU A 37 -2.13 1.66 -15.91
C LEU A 37 -3.08 0.83 -16.77
N GLY A 38 -4.39 0.82 -16.47
CA GLY A 38 -5.37 -0.03 -17.15
C GLY A 38 -5.09 -1.52 -16.99
N GLY A 39 -4.50 -1.92 -15.87
CA GLY A 39 -4.10 -3.31 -15.60
C GLY A 39 -5.21 -4.18 -15.00
N GLU A 40 -4.94 -5.48 -14.96
CA GLU A 40 -5.75 -6.47 -14.26
C GLU A 40 -5.28 -6.60 -12.81
N MET A 41 -6.16 -6.22 -11.87
CA MET A 41 -5.91 -6.32 -10.43
C MET A 41 -5.92 -7.77 -9.96
N GLU A 42 -5.04 -8.08 -9.01
CA GLU A 42 -5.07 -9.34 -8.25
C GLU A 42 -5.04 -10.61 -9.13
N TYR A 43 -4.29 -10.59 -10.23
CA TYR A 43 -4.17 -11.69 -11.20
C TYR A 43 -3.57 -12.94 -10.58
N VAL A 44 -4.32 -14.05 -10.59
CA VAL A 44 -3.91 -15.31 -9.95
C VAL A 44 -3.11 -16.19 -10.91
N LEU A 45 -1.90 -16.55 -10.49
CA LEU A 45 -0.99 -17.43 -11.22
C LEU A 45 -1.35 -18.90 -11.03
N LYS A 46 -0.76 -19.77 -11.85
CA LYS A 46 -1.01 -21.24 -11.83
C LYS A 46 -0.65 -21.89 -10.49
N ASP A 47 0.33 -21.34 -9.78
CA ASP A 47 0.77 -21.78 -8.47
C ASP A 47 -0.05 -21.16 -7.32
N ARG A 48 -1.11 -20.40 -7.65
CA ARG A 48 -2.00 -19.68 -6.73
C ARG A 48 -1.36 -18.48 -6.03
N THR A 49 -0.14 -18.07 -6.41
CA THR A 49 0.34 -16.73 -6.08
C THR A 49 -0.42 -15.69 -6.90
N ARG A 50 -0.26 -14.41 -6.53
CA ARG A 50 -1.06 -13.33 -7.10
C ARG A 50 -0.16 -12.16 -7.46
N VAL A 51 -0.31 -11.65 -8.67
CA VAL A 51 0.29 -10.39 -9.11
C VAL A 51 -0.67 -9.28 -8.71
N ASP A 52 -0.19 -8.26 -7.99
CA ASP A 52 -1.04 -7.15 -7.55
C ASP A 52 -1.68 -6.41 -8.72
N CYS A 53 -0.89 -6.14 -9.76
CA CYS A 53 -1.37 -5.58 -11.02
C CYS A 53 -0.61 -6.17 -12.21
N LEU A 54 -1.35 -6.69 -13.18
CA LEU A 54 -0.79 -7.20 -14.43
C LEU A 54 -1.19 -6.30 -15.60
N THR A 55 -0.21 -5.84 -16.38
CA THR A 55 -0.47 -5.08 -17.62
C THR A 55 0.05 -5.86 -18.84
N ASP A 56 -0.12 -5.29 -20.02
CA ASP A 56 0.47 -5.84 -21.25
C ASP A 56 2.01 -5.87 -21.21
N GLU A 57 2.63 -4.99 -20.41
CA GLU A 57 4.09 -4.85 -20.33
C GLU A 57 4.67 -5.36 -18.99
N PHE A 58 3.98 -5.15 -17.86
CA PHE A 58 4.54 -5.32 -16.53
C PHE A 58 3.76 -6.29 -15.66
N ALA A 59 4.48 -7.06 -14.84
CA ALA A 59 3.95 -7.73 -13.66
C ALA A 59 4.41 -6.95 -12.43
N ILE A 60 3.46 -6.35 -11.72
CA ILE A 60 3.73 -5.34 -10.70
C ILE A 60 3.39 -5.89 -9.32
N GLU A 61 4.35 -5.79 -8.39
CA GLU A 61 4.10 -5.91 -6.95
C GLU A 61 4.03 -4.51 -6.33
N VAL A 62 2.99 -4.22 -5.55
CA VAL A 62 2.78 -2.88 -4.98
C VAL A 62 2.85 -2.96 -3.46
N ASP A 63 3.85 -2.30 -2.87
CA ASP A 63 4.10 -2.43 -1.43
C ASP A 63 4.75 -1.18 -0.83
N PHE A 64 4.61 -1.04 0.48
CA PHE A 64 5.28 -0.05 1.30
C PHE A 64 6.80 -0.21 1.27
N ALA A 65 7.50 0.93 1.23
CA ALA A 65 8.94 1.00 1.08
C ALA A 65 9.77 0.11 2.02
N ARG A 66 9.29 -0.12 3.26
CA ARG A 66 9.96 -1.01 4.22
C ARG A 66 10.08 -2.47 3.75
N LYS A 67 9.19 -2.91 2.84
CA LYS A 67 9.14 -4.25 2.24
C LYS A 67 9.87 -4.34 0.89
N TRP A 68 10.73 -3.36 0.57
CA TRP A 68 11.48 -3.28 -0.71
C TRP A 68 12.12 -4.60 -1.17
N ALA A 69 12.68 -5.40 -0.25
CA ALA A 69 13.35 -6.65 -0.60
C ALA A 69 12.36 -7.75 -1.02
N GLU A 70 11.19 -7.80 -0.39
CA GLU A 70 10.10 -8.72 -0.75
C GLU A 70 9.55 -8.36 -2.13
N GLY A 71 9.33 -7.07 -2.37
CA GLY A 71 8.88 -6.56 -3.67
C GLY A 71 9.83 -6.89 -4.83
N VAL A 72 11.14 -6.91 -4.60
CA VAL A 72 12.10 -7.38 -5.62
C VAL A 72 11.90 -8.86 -5.94
N GLY A 73 11.84 -9.72 -4.92
CA GLY A 73 11.64 -11.15 -5.13
C GLY A 73 10.33 -11.47 -5.87
N GLN A 74 9.24 -10.84 -5.42
CA GLN A 74 7.92 -11.04 -6.01
C GLN A 74 7.83 -10.49 -7.44
N SER A 75 8.27 -9.26 -7.70
CA SER A 75 8.21 -8.68 -9.05
C SER A 75 9.00 -9.50 -10.08
N LEU A 76 10.19 -9.99 -9.72
CA LEU A 76 10.99 -10.87 -10.58
C LEU A 76 10.31 -12.21 -10.83
N TYR A 77 9.74 -12.81 -9.78
CA TYR A 77 9.02 -14.07 -9.91
C TYR A 77 7.77 -13.93 -10.78
N TYR A 78 6.97 -12.90 -10.56
CA TYR A 78 5.74 -12.64 -11.32
C TYR A 78 6.03 -12.32 -12.78
N ALA A 79 7.08 -11.55 -13.06
CA ALA A 79 7.58 -11.33 -14.41
C ALA A 79 7.92 -12.65 -15.11
N HIS A 80 8.68 -13.52 -14.45
CA HIS A 80 9.03 -14.83 -14.97
C HIS A 80 7.78 -15.69 -15.29
N MET A 81 6.81 -15.71 -14.38
CA MET A 81 5.60 -16.53 -14.52
C MET A 81 4.63 -16.03 -15.60
N THR A 82 4.66 -14.73 -15.92
CA THR A 82 3.73 -14.09 -16.86
C THR A 82 4.37 -13.77 -18.22
N GLY A 83 5.70 -13.81 -18.32
CA GLY A 83 6.43 -13.34 -19.48
C GLY A 83 6.41 -11.81 -19.64
N ARG A 84 6.07 -11.07 -18.57
CA ARG A 84 6.11 -9.60 -18.52
C ARG A 84 7.41 -9.10 -17.91
N LYS A 85 7.63 -7.79 -17.95
CA LYS A 85 8.76 -7.14 -17.27
C LYS A 85 8.48 -6.98 -15.77
N PRO A 86 9.48 -7.11 -14.90
CA PRO A 86 9.31 -6.91 -13.47
C PRO A 86 9.10 -5.44 -13.14
N ALA A 87 8.14 -5.14 -12.28
CA ALA A 87 7.95 -3.81 -11.76
C ALA A 87 7.50 -3.78 -10.30
N ILE A 88 7.77 -2.67 -9.63
CA ILE A 88 7.37 -2.42 -8.25
C ILE A 88 6.62 -1.09 -8.16
N GLY A 89 5.40 -1.13 -7.62
CA GLY A 89 4.68 0.04 -7.12
C GLY A 89 5.18 0.38 -5.71
N PHE A 90 6.07 1.35 -5.61
CA PHE A 90 6.83 1.63 -4.40
C PHE A 90 6.15 2.74 -3.57
N ILE A 91 5.34 2.33 -2.59
CA ILE A 91 4.60 3.24 -1.72
C ILE A 91 5.55 3.80 -0.66
N MET A 92 5.92 5.08 -0.75
CA MET A 92 6.94 5.65 0.12
C MET A 92 6.58 7.02 0.68
N ASP A 93 7.01 7.28 1.93
CA ASP A 93 7.12 8.64 2.43
C ASP A 93 8.39 9.27 1.84
N MET A 94 8.23 10.33 1.05
CA MET A 94 9.31 10.99 0.32
C MET A 94 10.44 11.51 1.22
N GLN A 95 10.20 11.73 2.51
CA GLN A 95 11.22 12.19 3.44
C GLN A 95 11.83 11.02 4.24
N LYS A 96 11.02 10.06 4.67
CA LYS A 96 11.44 9.03 5.64
C LYS A 96 11.97 7.75 5.03
N ASP A 97 11.61 7.46 3.79
CA ASP A 97 11.83 6.15 3.17
C ASP A 97 12.93 6.14 2.09
N GLN A 98 13.66 7.25 1.94
CA GLN A 98 14.76 7.40 0.96
C GLN A 98 15.83 6.30 1.08
N ARG A 99 16.11 5.81 2.30
CA ARG A 99 17.06 4.70 2.50
C ARG A 99 16.63 3.41 1.80
N TYR A 100 15.33 3.15 1.69
CA TYR A 100 14.79 1.96 1.05
C TYR A 100 14.82 2.12 -0.47
N LEU A 101 14.43 3.30 -0.98
CA LEU A 101 14.54 3.62 -2.40
C LEU A 101 15.98 3.48 -2.90
N LYS A 102 16.98 3.94 -2.13
CA LYS A 102 18.39 3.78 -2.47
C LYS A 102 18.80 2.31 -2.62
N ARG A 103 18.33 1.43 -1.73
CA ARG A 103 18.61 -0.02 -1.80
C ARG A 103 17.91 -0.65 -2.99
N LEU A 104 16.64 -0.32 -3.19
CA LEU A 104 15.85 -0.81 -4.31
C LEU A 104 16.48 -0.42 -5.65
N ASN A 105 16.94 0.83 -5.81
CA ASN A 105 17.55 1.31 -7.06
C ASN A 105 18.80 0.52 -7.48
N ILE A 106 19.57 -0.04 -6.52
CA ILE A 106 20.74 -0.87 -6.84
C ILE A 106 20.30 -2.12 -7.59
N LEU A 107 19.31 -2.84 -7.04
CA LEU A 107 18.80 -4.07 -7.64
C LEU A 107 17.94 -3.79 -8.87
N ALA A 108 17.15 -2.72 -8.86
CA ALA A 108 16.34 -2.34 -10.02
C ALA A 108 17.19 -2.05 -11.25
N LYS A 109 18.39 -1.49 -11.06
CA LYS A 109 19.35 -1.31 -12.16
C LYS A 109 19.95 -2.64 -12.64
N GLU A 110 20.28 -3.53 -11.72
CA GLU A 110 20.91 -4.83 -12.04
C GLU A 110 19.96 -5.79 -12.75
N TYR A 111 18.70 -5.84 -12.31
CA TYR A 111 17.67 -6.76 -12.81
C TYR A 111 16.62 -6.09 -13.70
N GLU A 112 16.86 -4.85 -14.12
CA GLU A 112 15.98 -4.06 -15.00
C GLU A 112 14.53 -3.94 -14.49
N VAL A 113 14.35 -3.80 -13.16
CA VAL A 113 13.04 -3.66 -12.53
C VAL A 113 12.54 -2.22 -12.68
N LYS A 114 11.35 -2.04 -13.24
CA LYS A 114 10.69 -0.73 -13.31
C LYS A 114 10.15 -0.34 -11.94
N ILE A 115 10.45 0.89 -11.49
CA ILE A 115 9.90 1.44 -10.25
C ILE A 115 8.84 2.49 -10.59
N PHE A 116 7.64 2.31 -10.05
CA PHE A 116 6.58 3.32 -10.02
C PHE A 116 6.53 3.88 -8.61
N ILE A 117 6.94 5.14 -8.41
CA ILE A 117 6.90 5.77 -7.08
C ILE A 117 5.46 6.20 -6.79
N ILE A 118 4.94 5.77 -5.64
CA ILE A 118 3.62 6.18 -5.15
C ILE A 118 3.84 6.97 -3.85
N GLU A 119 3.51 8.26 -3.85
CA GLU A 119 3.62 9.05 -2.62
C GLU A 119 2.61 8.56 -1.59
N LYS A 120 3.12 8.16 -0.43
CA LYS A 120 2.29 7.74 0.69
C LYS A 120 1.50 8.93 1.21
N ILE A 121 0.18 8.82 1.20
CA ILE A 121 -0.72 9.84 1.72
C ILE A 121 -0.44 10.03 3.22
N LYS A 122 -0.06 11.26 3.59
CA LYS A 122 0.21 11.64 4.98
C LYS A 122 -1.11 11.83 5.72
N LYS A 123 -1.00 11.64 7.03
CA LYS A 123 -2.06 11.89 7.99
C LYS A 123 -2.09 13.41 8.23
N ASP A 124 -3.23 14.05 8.01
CA ASP A 124 -3.48 15.41 8.52
C ASP A 124 -3.54 15.40 10.06
#